data_AF-A0A061PD17-F1
#
_entry.id   AF-A0A061PD17-F1
#
_cell.length_a   1.000
_cell.length_b   1.000
_cell.length_c   1.000
_cell.angle_alpha   90.00
_cell.angle_beta   90.00
_cell.angle_gamma   90.00
#
_symmetry.space_group_name_H-M   'P 1'
#
loop_
_entity.id
_entity.type
_entity.pdbx_description
1 polymer ?
#
loop_
_entity_poly.entity_id
_entity_poly.type
_entity_poly.pdbx_seq_one_letter_code
_entity_poly.pdbx_strand_id
1 'polypeptide(L)'
;MRKLLTYLRPYTIVIVAALVMMFIELAIELAQPLIISIIIDEGIIAGDSDPVWRWGLLMIGLSFISLVAGVFNSFFAAHVSQSVGWKIRDDLFTKIQQFSFANLSVFSNASLTTRLTNDVTQIQNTLLMSMRIMARALR
;
A
#
# COMPACT_ATOMS: atom_id res chain seq x y z
N MET A 1 16.42 -3.94 -12.63
CA MET A 1 15.14 -3.33 -12.22
C MET A 1 14.11 -3.18 -13.33
N ARG A 2 14.44 -2.75 -14.57
CA ARG A 2 13.44 -2.55 -15.66
C ARG A 2 12.54 -3.77 -15.97
N LYS A 3 13.04 -5.01 -15.86
CA LYS A 3 12.23 -6.22 -16.07
C LYS A 3 11.22 -6.51 -14.95
N LEU A 4 11.48 -6.06 -13.72
CA LEU A 4 10.54 -6.19 -12.59
C LEU A 4 9.31 -5.31 -12.78
N LEU A 5 9.48 -4.11 -13.37
CA LEU A 5 8.38 -3.21 -13.70
C LEU A 5 7.41 -3.80 -14.75
N THR A 6 7.87 -4.74 -15.57
CA THR A 6 6.99 -5.47 -16.51
C THR A 6 5.97 -6.35 -15.79
N TYR A 7 6.31 -6.92 -14.63
CA TYR A 7 5.38 -7.71 -13.82
C TYR A 7 4.29 -6.86 -13.15
N LEU A 8 4.50 -5.54 -13.04
CA LEU A 8 3.55 -4.59 -12.46
C LEU A 8 2.58 -4.01 -13.49
N ARG A 9 2.92 -4.02 -14.79
CA ARG A 9 2.07 -3.53 -15.88
C ARG A 9 0.61 -4.03 -15.83
N PRO A 10 0.32 -5.33 -15.67
CA PRO A 10 -1.07 -5.81 -15.64
C PRO A 10 -1.85 -5.32 -14.42
N TYR A 11 -1.18 -4.88 -13.35
CA TYR A 11 -1.80 -4.40 -12.12
C TYR A 11 -1.84 -2.87 -12.02
N THR A 12 -1.51 -2.14 -13.09
CA THR A 12 -1.45 -0.66 -13.11
C THR A 12 -2.77 -0.01 -12.70
N ILE A 13 -3.91 -0.53 -13.14
CA ILE A 13 -5.24 0.00 -12.76
C ILE A 13 -5.47 -0.13 -11.25
N VAL A 14 -5.11 -1.28 -10.67
CA VAL A 14 -5.26 -1.54 -9.23
C VAL A 14 -4.30 -0.68 -8.42
N ILE A 15 -3.08 -0.48 -8.92
CA ILE A 15 -2.09 0.41 -8.31
C ILE A 15 -2.59 1.86 -8.29
N VAL A 16 -3.13 2.34 -9.41
CA VAL A 16 -3.69 3.70 -9.50
C VAL A 16 -4.91 3.84 -8.59
N ALA A 17 -5.81 2.86 -8.55
CA ALA A 17 -6.96 2.89 -7.64
C ALA A 17 -6.52 2.94 -6.16
N ALA A 18 -5.53 2.12 -5.78
CA ALA A 18 -4.96 2.14 -4.44
C ALA A 18 -4.33 3.51 -4.10
N LEU A 19 -3.58 4.10 -5.03
CA LEU A 19 -2.98 5.44 -4.87
C LEU A 19 -4.05 6.53 -4.71
N VAL A 20 -5.13 6.50 -5.50
CA VAL A 20 -6.22 7.48 -5.37
C VAL A 20 -6.90 7.36 -3.99
N MET A 21 -7.20 6.14 -3.53
CA MET A 21 -7.78 5.93 -2.19
C MET A 21 -6.84 6.43 -1.09
N MET A 22 -5.53 6.23 -1.24
CA MET A 22 -4.52 6.74 -0.32
C MET A 22 -4.53 8.27 -0.23
N PHE A 23 -4.63 8.97 -1.36
CA PHE A 23 -4.70 10.43 -1.36
C PHE A 23 -5.97 10.96 -0.69
N ILE A 24 -7.10 10.26 -0.86
CA ILE A 24 -8.36 10.62 -0.18
C ILE A 24 -8.21 10.44 1.33
N GLU A 25 -7.65 9.32 1.78
CA GLU A 25 -7.38 9.05 3.20
C GLU A 25 -6.49 10.14 3.80
N LEU A 26 -5.38 10.48 3.14
CA LEU A 26 -4.47 11.54 3.57
C LEU A 26 -5.13 12.92 3.65
N ALA A 27 -5.94 13.27 2.65
CA ALA A 27 -6.66 14.55 2.64
C ALA A 27 -7.64 14.66 3.82
N ILE A 28 -8.31 13.56 4.17
CA ILE A 28 -9.22 13.51 5.32
C ILE A 28 -8.45 13.65 6.63
N GLU A 29 -7.33 12.93 6.79
CA GLU A 29 -6.49 13.04 7.99
C GLU A 29 -5.95 14.46 8.19
N LEU A 30 -5.53 15.13 7.11
CA LEU A 30 -5.09 16.52 7.14
C LEU A 30 -6.24 17.51 7.40
N ALA A 31 -7.48 17.16 7.02
CA ALA A 31 -8.66 17.99 7.28
C ALA A 31 -9.12 17.91 8.75
N GLN A 32 -8.88 16.81 9.47
CA GLN A 32 -9.27 16.66 10.88
C GLN A 32 -8.77 17.81 11.79
N PRO A 33 -7.49 18.21 11.80
CA PRO A 33 -7.02 19.31 12.65
C PRO A 33 -7.63 20.67 12.27
N LEU A 34 -7.92 20.90 10.99
CA LEU A 34 -8.61 22.11 10.55
C LEU A 34 -10.04 22.17 11.09
N ILE A 35 -10.76 21.04 11.07
CA ILE A 35 -12.11 20.96 11.62
C ILE A 35 -12.09 21.11 13.14
N ILE A 36 -11.07 20.57 13.83
CA ILE A 36 -10.89 20.76 15.27
C ILE A 36 -10.70 22.24 15.60
N SER A 37 -9.91 22.99 14.82
CA SER A 37 -9.76 24.44 15.03
C SER A 37 -11.10 25.16 14.93
N ILE A 38 -11.90 24.86 13.91
CA ILE A 38 -13.23 25.46 13.73
C ILE A 38 -14.16 25.14 14.91
N ILE A 39 -14.14 23.91 15.42
CA ILE A 39 -14.92 23.51 16.60
C ILE A 39 -14.49 24.31 17.84
N ILE A 40 -13.20 24.56 18.01
CA ILE A 40 -12.69 25.35 19.14
C ILE A 40 -13.10 26.82 18.99
N ASP A 41 -12.86 27.42 17.82
CA ASP A 41 -13.05 28.85 17.56
C ASP A 41 -14.54 29.24 17.50
N GLU A 42 -15.34 28.52 16.72
CA GLU A 42 -16.75 28.83 16.49
C GLU A 42 -17.69 28.14 17.47
N GLY A 43 -17.24 27.08 18.14
CA GLY A 43 -18.05 26.34 19.10
C GLY A 43 -17.71 26.72 20.54
N ILE A 44 -16.52 26.31 21.00
CA ILE A 44 -16.12 26.42 22.41
C ILE A 44 -15.91 27.87 22.82
N ILE A 45 -15.18 28.67 22.03
CA ILE A 45 -14.89 30.07 22.34
C ILE A 45 -16.12 30.96 22.17
N ALA A 46 -16.94 30.73 21.14
CA ALA A 46 -18.18 31.47 20.91
C ALA A 46 -19.33 31.07 21.86
N GLY A 47 -19.21 29.92 22.55
CA GLY A 47 -20.24 29.39 23.44
C GLY A 47 -21.46 28.80 22.72
N ASP A 48 -21.35 28.54 21.42
CA ASP A 48 -22.41 27.92 20.62
C ASP A 48 -22.16 26.41 20.49
N SER A 49 -23.17 25.60 20.80
CA SER A 49 -23.07 24.13 20.74
C SER A 49 -23.47 23.57 19.38
N ASP A 50 -24.15 24.35 18.53
CA ASP A 50 -24.63 23.91 17.23
C ASP A 50 -23.47 23.62 16.24
N PRO A 51 -22.40 24.46 16.16
CA PRO A 51 -21.21 24.16 15.36
C PRO A 51 -20.49 22.89 15.85
N VAL A 52 -20.44 22.67 17.16
CA VAL A 52 -19.76 21.51 17.77
C VAL A 52 -20.43 20.21 17.32
N TRP A 53 -21.77 20.14 17.37
CA TRP A 53 -22.50 18.95 16.94
C TRP A 53 -22.42 18.72 15.43
N ARG A 54 -22.55 19.78 14.61
CA ARG A 54 -22.50 19.67 13.15
C ARG A 54 -21.12 19.22 12.65
N TRP A 55 -20.06 19.90 13.08
CA TRP A 55 -18.70 19.59 12.67
C TRP A 55 -18.20 18.29 13.30
N GLY A 56 -18.57 18.00 14.56
CA GLY A 56 -18.26 16.74 15.22
C GLY A 56 -18.87 15.53 14.52
N LEU A 57 -20.15 15.61 14.11
CA LEU A 57 -20.79 14.53 13.36
C LEU A 57 -20.15 14.35 11.98
N LEU A 58 -19.81 15.45 11.31
CA LEU A 58 -19.11 15.43 10.02
C LEU A 58 -17.72 14.79 10.14
N MET A 59 -16.96 15.08 11.21
CA MET A 59 -15.67 14.43 11.49
C MET A 59 -15.81 12.91 11.68
N ILE A 60 -16.84 12.44 12.38
CA ILE A 60 -17.10 11.01 12.55
C ILE A 60 -17.37 10.36 11.18
N GLY A 61 -18.21 10.99 10.34
CA GLY A 61 -18.48 10.51 8.99
C GLY A 61 -17.22 10.43 8.12
N LEU A 62 -16.40 11.49 8.13
CA LEU A 62 -15.12 11.51 7.41
C LEU A 62 -14.16 10.44 7.92
N SER A 63 -14.10 10.20 9.23
CA SER A 63 -13.25 9.17 9.83
C SER A 63 -13.67 7.76 9.43
N PHE A 64 -14.97 7.52 9.26
CA PHE A 64 -15.45 6.25 8.70
C PHE A 64 -15.04 6.08 7.23
N ILE A 65 -15.10 7.14 6.43
CA ILE A 65 -14.68 7.13 5.03
C ILE A 65 -13.17 6.87 4.92
N SER A 66 -12.35 7.53 5.74
CA SER A 66 -10.89 7.31 5.74
C SER A 66 -10.54 5.88 6.17
N LEU A 67 -11.23 5.32 7.17
CA LEU A 67 -11.06 3.93 7.57
C LEU A 67 -11.35 2.97 6.42
N VAL A 68 -12.49 3.14 5.75
CA VAL A 68 -12.87 2.29 4.61
C VAL A 68 -11.84 2.41 3.48
N ALA A 69 -11.44 3.65 3.14
CA ALA A 69 -10.43 3.91 2.11
C ALA A 69 -9.07 3.24 2.46
N GLY A 70 -8.63 3.31 3.71
CA GLY A 70 -7.38 2.69 4.17
C GLY A 70 -7.42 1.16 4.16
N VAL A 71 -8.57 0.56 4.47
CA VAL A 71 -8.78 -0.90 4.36
C VAL A 71 -8.70 -1.34 2.90
N PHE A 72 -9.40 -0.65 1.99
CA PHE A 72 -9.34 -0.96 0.57
C PHE A 72 -7.95 -0.75 -0.02
N ASN A 73 -7.27 0.35 0.33
CA ASN A 73 -5.88 0.58 -0.06
C ASN A 73 -4.98 -0.59 0.39
N SER A 74 -5.11 -1.01 1.65
CA SER A 74 -4.34 -2.13 2.19
C SER A 74 -4.64 -3.45 1.48
N PHE A 75 -5.91 -3.70 1.14
CA PHE A 75 -6.32 -4.88 0.40
C PHE A 75 -5.73 -4.90 -1.02
N PHE A 76 -5.84 -3.79 -1.76
CA PHE A 76 -5.28 -3.69 -3.10
C PHE A 76 -3.75 -3.79 -3.09
N ALA A 77 -3.07 -3.14 -2.14
CA ALA A 77 -1.62 -3.23 -2.01
C ALA A 77 -1.15 -4.66 -1.71
N ALA A 78 -1.86 -5.37 -0.81
CA ALA A 78 -1.58 -6.77 -0.52
C ALA A 78 -1.84 -7.67 -1.74
N HIS A 79 -2.96 -7.46 -2.44
CA HIS A 79 -3.31 -8.23 -3.62
C HIS A 79 -2.27 -8.07 -4.73
N VAL A 80 -1.85 -6.84 -5.04
CA VAL A 80 -0.83 -6.56 -6.07
C VAL A 80 0.52 -7.18 -5.69
N SER A 81 0.97 -6.97 -4.45
CA SER A 81 2.24 -7.52 -3.96
C SER A 81 2.26 -9.05 -4.03
N GLN A 82 1.19 -9.72 -3.58
CA GLN A 82 1.11 -11.17 -3.58
C GLN A 82 1.06 -11.74 -5.01
N SER A 83 0.22 -11.16 -5.88
CA SER A 83 0.09 -11.61 -7.27
C SER A 83 1.38 -11.44 -8.08
N VAL A 84 2.13 -10.35 -7.85
CA VAL A 84 3.44 -10.14 -8.46
C VAL A 84 4.47 -11.14 -7.95
N GLY A 85 4.52 -11.36 -6.63
CA GLY A 85 5.46 -12.33 -6.07
C GLY A 85 5.15 -13.77 -6.46
N TRP A 86 3.87 -14.15 -6.59
CA TRP A 86 3.48 -15.45 -7.15
C TRP A 86 4.05 -15.64 -8.57
N LYS A 87 3.86 -14.64 -9.44
CA LYS A 87 4.32 -14.71 -10.83
C LYS A 87 5.85 -14.76 -10.94
N ILE A 88 6.56 -14.03 -10.09
CA ILE A 88 8.03 -14.09 -10.02
C ILE A 88 8.48 -15.48 -9.55
N ARG A 89 7.84 -16.07 -8.53
CA ARG A 89 8.19 -17.43 -8.06
C ARG A 89 7.97 -18.48 -9.15
N ASP A 90 6.86 -18.39 -9.87
CA ASP A 90 6.50 -19.33 -10.94
C ASP A 90 7.52 -19.30 -12.10
N ASP A 91 7.85 -18.09 -12.59
CA ASP A 91 8.86 -17.92 -13.63
C ASP A 91 10.25 -18.37 -13.17
N LEU A 92 10.62 -18.08 -11.91
CA LEU A 92 11.91 -18.48 -11.36
C LEU A 92 11.99 -20.01 -11.21
N PHE A 93 10.92 -20.64 -10.72
CA PHE A 93 10.83 -22.09 -10.58
C PHE A 93 10.94 -22.80 -11.93
N THR A 94 10.20 -22.33 -12.93
CA THR A 94 10.27 -22.84 -14.31
C THR A 94 11.68 -22.69 -14.87
N LYS A 95 12.35 -21.56 -14.61
CA LYS A 95 13.72 -21.34 -15.10
C LYS A 95 14.73 -22.27 -14.45
N ILE A 96 14.57 -22.56 -13.16
CA ILE A 96 15.45 -23.46 -12.41
C ILE A 96 15.29 -24.90 -12.91
N GLN A 97 14.07 -25.34 -13.23
CA GLN A 97 13.83 -26.67 -13.81
C GLN A 97 14.50 -26.87 -15.17
N GLN A 98 14.73 -25.79 -15.93
CA GLN A 98 15.40 -25.83 -17.23
C GLN A 98 16.94 -25.80 -17.12
N PHE A 99 17.52 -25.71 -15.92
CA PHE A 99 18.97 -25.72 -15.77
C PHE A 99 19.55 -27.14 -15.93
N SER A 100 20.48 -27.29 -16.87
CA SER A 100 21.36 -28.46 -16.96
C SER A 100 22.29 -28.57 -15.75
N PHE A 101 22.76 -29.79 -15.44
CA PHE A 101 23.75 -30.09 -14.39
C PHE A 101 25.02 -29.21 -14.45
N ALA A 102 25.39 -28.71 -15.64
CA ALA A 102 26.53 -27.79 -15.81
C ALA A 102 26.29 -26.36 -15.29
N ASN A 103 25.03 -25.94 -15.09
CA ASN A 103 24.69 -24.62 -14.52
C ASN A 103 24.53 -24.68 -12.99
N LEU A 104 24.29 -25.87 -12.43
CA LEU A 104 24.20 -26.13 -10.98
C LEU A 104 25.56 -26.01 -10.26
N SER A 105 26.67 -26.05 -11.01
CA SER A 105 28.02 -25.83 -10.48
C SER A 105 28.36 -24.34 -10.29
N VAL A 106 27.68 -23.43 -11.01
CA VAL A 106 27.85 -21.96 -10.88
C VAL A 106 26.94 -21.37 -9.80
N PHE A 107 25.76 -21.96 -9.61
CA PHE A 107 24.81 -21.56 -8.57
C PHE A 107 24.57 -22.70 -7.60
N SER A 108 25.07 -22.58 -6.36
CA SER A 108 24.78 -23.55 -5.30
C SER A 108 23.27 -23.68 -5.08
N ASN A 109 22.78 -24.92 -4.90
CA ASN A 109 21.38 -25.21 -4.56
C ASN A 109 20.85 -24.33 -3.42
N ALA A 110 21.70 -24.04 -2.42
CA ALA A 110 21.33 -23.16 -1.30
C ALA A 110 21.07 -21.71 -1.74
N SER A 111 21.85 -21.18 -2.69
CA SER A 111 21.66 -19.82 -3.23
C SER A 111 20.42 -19.71 -4.13
N LEU A 112 20.03 -20.79 -4.81
CA LEU A 112 18.82 -20.81 -5.64
C LEU A 112 17.56 -20.79 -4.76
N THR A 113 17.57 -21.56 -3.67
CA THR A 113 16.49 -21.56 -2.69
C THR A 113 16.31 -20.19 -2.04
N THR A 114 17.40 -19.53 -1.60
CA THR A 114 17.30 -18.19 -0.99
C THR A 114 16.80 -17.13 -1.97
N ARG A 115 17.17 -17.20 -3.26
CA ARG A 115 16.62 -16.31 -4.31
C ARG A 115 15.13 -16.56 -4.56
N LEU A 116 14.69 -17.81 -4.49
CA LEU A 116 13.28 -18.17 -4.72
C LEU A 116 12.37 -17.80 -3.54
N THR A 117 12.92 -17.74 -2.32
CA THR A 117 12.17 -17.41 -1.10
C THR A 117 12.42 -15.98 -0.63
N ASN A 118 13.64 -15.67 -0.18
CA ASN A 118 13.98 -14.41 0.49
C ASN A 118 13.91 -13.23 -0.47
N ASP A 119 14.51 -13.33 -1.66
CA ASP A 119 14.54 -12.20 -2.59
C ASP A 119 13.14 -11.88 -3.12
N VAL A 120 12.32 -12.90 -3.42
CA VAL A 120 10.93 -12.68 -3.84
C VAL A 120 10.11 -12.05 -2.71
N THR A 121 10.29 -12.52 -1.47
CA THR A 121 9.60 -11.95 -0.31
C THR A 121 10.04 -10.50 -0.02
N GLN A 122 11.32 -10.18 -0.20
CA GLN A 122 11.83 -8.80 -0.14
C GLN A 122 11.19 -7.89 -1.19
N ILE A 123 11.04 -8.39 -2.43
CA ILE A 123 10.36 -7.66 -3.51
C ILE A 123 8.87 -7.46 -3.17
N GLN A 124 8.18 -8.50 -2.66
CA GLN A 124 6.80 -8.39 -2.21
C GLN A 124 6.64 -7.34 -1.11
N ASN A 125 7.53 -7.36 -0.11
CA ASN A 125 7.51 -6.39 0.99
C ASN A 125 7.83 -4.98 0.51
N THR A 126 8.79 -4.81 -0.40
CA THR A 126 9.12 -3.51 -0.99
C THR A 126 7.95 -2.97 -1.78
N LEU A 127 7.23 -3.80 -2.54
CA LEU A 127 6.00 -3.40 -3.25
C LEU A 127 4.91 -2.97 -2.28
N LEU A 128 4.62 -3.79 -1.28
CA LEU A 128 3.63 -3.50 -0.25
C LEU A 128 3.96 -2.19 0.48
N MET A 129 5.22 -2.01 0.85
CA MET A 129 5.70 -0.80 1.52
C MET A 129 5.71 0.39 0.58
N SER A 130 6.06 0.27 -0.70
CA SER A 130 6.04 1.40 -1.63
C SER A 130 4.63 1.98 -1.81
N MET A 131 3.61 1.13 -1.79
CA MET A 131 2.20 1.54 -1.90
C MET A 131 1.65 2.10 -0.58
N ARG A 132 2.28 1.83 0.58
CA ARG A 132 1.81 2.24 1.91
C ARG A 132 2.64 3.34 2.58
N ILE A 133 3.97 3.32 2.42
CA ILE A 133 4.92 4.21 3.08
C ILE A 133 4.97 5.58 2.41
N MET A 134 4.67 5.69 1.10
CA MET A 134 4.46 7.02 0.50
C MET A 134 3.41 7.83 1.27
N ALA A 135 2.41 7.18 1.88
CA ALA A 135 1.44 7.83 2.76
C ALA A 135 2.01 8.19 4.14
N ARG A 136 2.76 7.26 4.76
CA ARG A 136 3.24 7.42 6.14
C ARG A 136 4.48 8.30 6.27
N ALA A 137 5.31 8.38 5.23
CA ALA A 137 6.51 9.22 5.21
C ALA A 137 6.21 10.71 4.96
N LEU A 138 4.96 11.04 4.61
CA LEU A 138 4.50 12.42 4.47
C LEU A 138 3.90 12.99 5.78
N ARG A 139 3.83 12.16 6.84
CA ARG A 139 3.46 12.57 8.20
C ARG A 139 4.67 13.10 8.96
#